data_AF-A0A3C0S4H9-F1
#
_entry.id   AF-A0A3C0S4H9-F1
#
_cell.length_a   1.000
_cell.length_b   1.000
_cell.length_c   1.000
_cell.angle_alpha   90.00
_cell.angle_beta   90.00
_cell.angle_gamma   90.00
#
_symmetry.space_group_name_H-M   'P 1'
#
loop_
_entity.id
_entity.type
_entity.pdbx_description
1 polymer ?
#
loop_
_entity_poly.entity_id
_entity_poly.type
_entity_poly.pdbx_seq_one_letter_code
_entity_poly.pdbx_strand_id
1 'polypeptide(L)'
;MEAVSIQPSLDNGLDKHMENFVAAIRQRNPQILHAPIEVGAHIAIFSQLGNIAFRTGQKLYWDKEQQHFTDQKANRYLASVYHNGYKYPKV
;
A
#
# COMPACT_ATOMS: atom_id res chain seq x y z
N MET A 1 -0.89 -11.81 -27.86
CA MET A 1 -0.62 -12.90 -26.90
C MET A 1 -1.80 -13.84 -26.96
N GLU A 2 -1.54 -15.15 -27.07
CA GLU A 2 -2.60 -16.15 -27.01
C GLU A 2 -3.17 -16.23 -25.59
N ALA A 3 -4.46 -16.58 -25.48
CA ALA A 3 -5.12 -16.68 -24.19
C ALA A 3 -4.59 -17.90 -23.42
N VAL A 4 -4.18 -17.68 -22.17
CA VAL A 4 -3.75 -18.76 -21.27
C VAL A 4 -4.99 -19.45 -20.70
N SER A 5 -5.01 -20.78 -20.69
CA SER A 5 -6.10 -21.56 -20.12
C SER A 5 -6.15 -21.42 -18.59
N ILE A 6 -7.36 -21.40 -18.03
CA ILE A 6 -7.59 -21.31 -16.59
C ILE A 6 -6.95 -22.54 -15.92
N GLN A 7 -6.10 -22.30 -14.93
CA GLN A 7 -5.46 -23.34 -14.12
C GLN A 7 -6.18 -23.48 -12.78
N PRO A 8 -6.38 -24.70 -12.27
CA PRO A 8 -6.87 -24.91 -10.92
C PRO A 8 -5.85 -24.42 -9.87
N SER A 9 -6.32 -24.05 -8.68
CA SER A 9 -5.44 -23.71 -7.55
C SER A 9 -4.63 -24.93 -7.11
N LEU A 10 -3.32 -24.76 -6.92
CA LEU A 10 -2.43 -25.82 -6.43
C LEU A 10 -2.28 -25.83 -4.90
N ASP A 11 -2.52 -24.68 -4.26
CA ASP A 11 -2.36 -24.48 -2.83
C ASP A 11 -3.42 -23.51 -2.26
N ASN A 12 -3.33 -23.28 -0.94
CA ASN A 12 -4.07 -22.23 -0.25
C ASN A 12 -3.11 -21.14 0.22
N GLY A 13 -3.03 -20.06 -0.56
CA GLY A 13 -2.16 -18.92 -0.25
C GLY A 13 -2.46 -18.25 1.09
N LEU A 14 -3.72 -18.25 1.55
CA LEU A 14 -4.09 -17.70 2.85
C LEU A 14 -3.50 -18.54 3.99
N ASP A 15 -3.66 -19.85 3.93
CA ASP A 15 -3.12 -20.76 4.95
C ASP A 15 -1.59 -20.67 4.98
N LYS A 16 -0.94 -20.67 3.81
CA LYS A 16 0.52 -20.52 3.69
C LYS A 16 1.04 -19.20 4.24
N HIS A 17 0.31 -18.12 4.03
CA HIS A 17 0.64 -16.82 4.61
C HIS A 17 0.59 -16.85 6.14
N MET A 18 -0.46 -17.46 6.71
CA MET A 18 -0.63 -17.57 8.15
C MET A 18 0.41 -18.52 8.79
N GLU A 19 0.75 -19.63 8.14
CA GLU A 19 1.83 -20.52 8.55
C GLU A 19 3.16 -19.77 8.70
N ASN A 20 3.55 -18.98 7.69
CA ASN A 20 4.77 -18.18 7.72
C ASN A 20 4.75 -17.14 8.84
N PHE A 21 3.63 -16.44 9.02
CA PHE A 21 3.47 -15.44 10.07
C PHE A 21 3.66 -16.05 11.47
N VAL A 22 2.99 -17.16 11.77
CA VAL A 22 3.13 -17.86 13.07
C VAL A 22 4.55 -18.39 13.27
N ALA A 23 5.20 -18.88 12.22
CA ALA A 23 6.59 -19.33 12.30
C ALA A 23 7.55 -18.18 12.69
N ALA A 24 7.39 -16.99 12.09
CA ALA A 24 8.17 -15.80 12.43
C ALA A 24 8.01 -15.39 13.90
N ILE A 25 6.79 -15.45 14.43
CA ILE A 25 6.50 -15.18 15.85
C ILE A 25 7.22 -16.19 16.75
N ARG A 26 7.06 -17.49 16.46
CA ARG A 26 7.65 -18.56 17.28
C ARG A 26 9.17 -18.47 17.32
N GLN A 27 9.81 -18.10 16.21
CA GLN A 27 11.25 -17.94 16.12
C GLN A 27 11.74 -16.57 16.60
N ARG A 28 10.82 -15.64 16.91
CA ARG A 28 11.14 -14.24 17.23
C ARG A 28 12.06 -13.59 16.17
N ASN A 29 11.85 -13.97 14.91
CA ASN A 29 12.68 -13.52 13.79
C ASN A 29 11.79 -12.86 12.73
N PRO A 30 11.68 -11.52 12.71
CA PRO A 30 10.86 -10.83 11.72
C PRO A 30 11.43 -10.93 10.29
N GLN A 31 12.71 -11.27 10.13
CA GLN A 31 13.36 -11.33 8.81
C GLN A 31 12.86 -12.49 7.94
N ILE A 32 12.16 -13.47 8.51
CA ILE A 32 11.60 -14.61 7.75
C ILE A 32 10.16 -14.36 7.27
N LEU A 33 9.58 -13.19 7.56
CA LEU A 33 8.26 -12.82 7.04
C LEU A 33 8.33 -12.64 5.53
N HIS A 34 7.45 -13.33 4.80
CA HIS A 34 7.29 -13.11 3.37
C HIS A 34 6.57 -11.78 3.06
N ALA A 35 5.78 -11.27 4.01
CA ALA A 35 5.01 -10.04 3.88
C ALA A 35 5.24 -9.13 5.10
N PRO A 36 6.41 -8.47 5.18
CA PRO A 36 6.69 -7.51 6.24
C PRO A 36 5.80 -6.26 6.11
N ILE A 37 5.63 -5.50 7.20
CA ILE A 37 4.66 -4.41 7.29
C ILE A 37 4.94 -3.28 6.29
N GLU A 38 6.20 -3.05 5.95
CA GLU A 38 6.65 -2.04 4.99
C GLU A 38 6.08 -2.32 3.59
N VAL A 39 5.94 -3.59 3.22
CA VAL A 39 5.31 -3.98 1.94
C VAL A 39 3.84 -3.55 1.94
N GLY A 40 3.11 -3.80 3.03
CA GLY A 40 1.73 -3.35 3.19
C GLY A 40 1.61 -1.82 3.13
N ALA A 41 2.49 -1.10 3.82
CA ALA A 41 2.52 0.36 3.81
C ALA A 41 2.80 0.92 2.40
N HIS A 42 3.76 0.36 1.67
CA HIS A 42 4.07 0.77 0.31
C HIS A 42 2.89 0.57 -0.64
N ILE A 43 2.20 -0.57 -0.58
CA ILE A 43 1.03 -0.83 -1.42
C ILE A 43 -0.13 0.10 -1.06
N ALA A 44 -0.38 0.35 0.23
CA ALA A 44 -1.41 1.31 0.66
C ALA A 44 -1.15 2.72 0.13
N ILE A 45 0.09 3.19 0.21
CA ILE A 45 0.51 4.47 -0.38
C ILE A 45 0.27 4.43 -1.89
N PHE A 46 0.77 3.41 -2.59
CA PHE A 46 0.65 3.30 -4.05
C PHE A 46 -0.81 3.32 -4.53
N SER A 47 -1.69 2.54 -3.89
CA SER A 47 -3.13 2.55 -4.16
C SER A 47 -3.73 3.94 -3.95
N GLN A 48 -3.34 4.64 -2.89
CA GLN A 48 -3.79 6.02 -2.65
C GLN A 48 -3.30 6.97 -3.76
N LEU A 49 -2.05 6.86 -4.20
CA LEU A 49 -1.54 7.71 -5.30
C LEU A 49 -2.32 7.45 -6.60
N GLY A 50 -2.63 6.19 -6.91
CA GLY A 50 -3.46 5.82 -8.06
C GLY A 50 -4.88 6.39 -7.98
N ASN A 51 -5.51 6.34 -6.81
CA ASN A 51 -6.83 6.94 -6.58
C ASN A 51 -6.79 8.47 -6.76
N ILE A 52 -5.74 9.13 -6.30
CA ILE A 52 -5.58 10.58 -6.48
C ILE A 52 -5.40 10.90 -7.97
N ALA A 53 -4.56 10.16 -8.69
CA ALA A 53 -4.37 10.33 -10.13
C ALA A 53 -5.72 10.19 -10.88
N PHE A 54 -6.48 9.13 -10.59
CA PHE A 54 -7.81 8.91 -11.16
C PHE A 54 -8.75 10.10 -10.89
N ARG A 55 -8.84 10.57 -9.64
CA ARG A 55 -9.69 11.71 -9.26
C ARG A 55 -9.27 13.03 -9.91
N THR A 56 -7.99 13.22 -10.17
CA THR A 56 -7.48 14.41 -10.84
C THR A 56 -7.60 14.36 -12.36
N GLY A 57 -7.83 13.18 -12.95
CA GLY A 57 -7.95 12.99 -14.40
C GLY A 57 -6.65 13.22 -15.17
N GLN A 58 -5.50 13.18 -14.51
CA GLN A 58 -4.19 13.45 -15.12
C GLN A 58 -3.10 12.51 -14.61
N LYS A 59 -2.03 12.40 -15.39
CA LYS A 59 -0.81 11.70 -14.98
C LYS A 59 -0.06 12.55 -13.95
N LEU A 60 0.18 11.97 -12.77
CA LEU A 60 0.90 12.62 -11.68
C LEU A 60 2.32 12.06 -11.54
N TYR A 61 3.24 12.90 -11.05
CA TYR A 61 4.61 12.52 -10.73
C TYR A 61 4.84 12.68 -9.23
N TRP A 62 5.36 11.63 -8.61
CA TRP A 62 5.59 11.54 -7.16
C TRP A 62 7.06 11.78 -6.84
N ASP A 63 7.32 12.74 -5.95
CA ASP A 63 8.61 12.92 -5.32
C ASP A 63 8.65 12.08 -4.04
N LYS A 64 9.49 11.04 -4.05
CA LYS A 64 9.61 10.11 -2.92
C LYS A 64 10.28 10.73 -1.71
N GLU A 65 11.22 11.65 -1.89
CA GLU A 65 11.95 12.30 -0.80
C GLU A 65 11.06 13.30 -0.09
N GLN A 66 10.32 14.11 -0.85
CA GLN A 66 9.39 15.08 -0.28
C GLN A 66 8.05 14.46 0.14
N GLN A 67 7.76 13.23 -0.31
CA GLN A 67 6.46 12.58 -0.15
C GLN A 67 5.28 13.43 -0.64
N HIS A 68 5.45 14.04 -1.81
CA HIS A 68 4.44 14.89 -2.45
C HIS A 68 4.41 14.68 -3.96
N PHE A 69 3.29 15.01 -4.57
CA PHE A 69 3.23 15.19 -6.02
C PHE A 69 3.90 16.51 -6.42
N THR A 70 4.48 16.55 -7.61
CA THR A 70 4.92 17.80 -8.23
C THR A 70 3.76 18.74 -8.56
N ASP A 71 2.53 18.21 -8.67
CA ASP A 71 1.29 18.97 -8.82
C ASP A 71 0.71 19.37 -7.45
N GLN A 72 0.66 20.66 -7.16
CA GLN A 72 0.14 21.20 -5.90
C GLN A 72 -1.36 20.96 -5.67
N LYS A 73 -2.18 20.88 -6.73
CA LYS A 73 -3.62 20.61 -6.59
C LYS A 73 -3.85 19.17 -6.18
N ALA A 74 -3.04 18.23 -6.69
CA ALA A 74 -3.11 16.82 -6.30
C ALA A 74 -2.76 16.62 -4.81
N ASN A 75 -1.80 17.39 -4.28
CA ASN A 75 -1.40 17.32 -2.88
C ASN A 75 -2.53 17.63 -1.88
N ARG A 76 -3.58 18.35 -2.29
CA ARG A 76 -4.78 18.58 -1.47
C ARG A 76 -5.55 17.31 -1.13
N TYR A 77 -5.28 16.21 -1.83
CA TYR A 77 -5.91 14.91 -1.60
C TYR A 77 -5.05 13.94 -0.79
N LEU A 78 -3.82 14.33 -0.38
CA LEU A 78 -2.96 13.51 0.47
C LEU A 78 -3.50 13.38 1.90
N ALA A 79 -4.25 14.38 2.36
CA ALA A 79 -4.91 14.37 3.66
C ALA A 79 -6.35 14.89 3.53
N SER A 80 -7.24 14.36 4.36
CA SER A 80 -8.60 14.88 4.47
C SER A 80 -8.63 16.13 5.36
N VAL A 81 -9.47 17.09 5.00
CA VAL A 81 -9.78 18.21 5.88
C VAL A 81 -10.76 17.71 6.95
N TYR A 82 -10.32 17.71 8.21
CA TYR A 82 -11.20 17.43 9.34
C TYR A 82 -12.02 18.67 9.69
N HIS A 83 -13.34 18.54 9.75
CA HIS A 83 -14.27 19.66 10.03
C HIS A 83 -14.81 19.68 11.47
N ASN A 84 -14.36 18.76 12.31
CA ASN A 84 -14.82 18.57 13.69
C ASN A 84 -13.86 19.13 14.75
N GLY A 85 -12.95 20.03 14.37
CA GLY A 85 -11.92 20.58 15.26
C GLY A 85 -10.75 19.64 15.55
N TYR A 86 -10.78 18.40 15.03
CA TYR A 86 -9.66 17.47 15.12
C TYR A 86 -8.45 17.99 14.33
N LYS A 87 -7.27 17.93 14.94
CA LYS A 87 -6.00 18.32 14.32
C LYS A 87 -5.09 17.09 14.29
N TYR A 88 -4.31 16.97 13.23
CA TYR A 88 -3.26 15.96 13.19
C TYR A 88 -2.30 16.12 14.38
N PRO A 89 -1.84 15.01 14.98
CA PRO A 89 -0.77 15.05 15.97
C PRO A 89 0.45 15.78 15.39
N LYS A 90 1.02 16.68 16.19
CA LYS A 90 2.32 17.26 15.88
C LYS A 90 3.37 16.28 16.36
N VAL A 91 4.22 15.82 15.45
CA VAL A 91 5.41 15.01 15.77
C VAL A 91 6.55 15.96 16.10
#